data_AF-A0A8T1WP83-F1
#
_entry.id   AF-A0A8T1WP83-F1
#
_cell.length_a   1.000
_cell.length_b   1.000
_cell.length_c   1.000
_cell.angle_alpha   90.00
_cell.angle_beta   90.00
_cell.angle_gamma   90.00
#
_symmetry.space_group_name_H-M   'P 1'
#
loop_
_entity.id
_entity.type
_entity.pdbx_description
1 polymer ?
#
loop_
_entity_poly.entity_id
_entity_poly.type
_entity_poly.pdbx_seq_one_letter_code
_entity_poly.pdbx_strand_id
1 'polypeptide(L)'
;MVSTSFVTIAAAVAVSVHQVQAHGFVENPKSEFKGSENSDWIVEIEPQWEGDWVGAKGDEAMVALYKELKAKNNVKDIRTLLDSDTKLYGQDCGFTNPDAPPKDAPTDGTATFSRGIVHAGPCEIWLDDKMVLQNDDCQSAYGDGTQETISIFKPVDYSSCAASGCMFRFYWIGLQRLDGKPLWQSYKNCIPLKGPPGGGASQTSPSTGDGSNVSQTSPSTGDSDSPSSGKSDGDSESPSTGDSDSPSSGESDSPDQQTTPAPESGDNGDSSPSSPSTPSTPSADTPEITPAPSSKCNGRRKRM
;
A
#
# COMPACT_ATOMS: atom_id res chain seq x y z
N MET A 1 -48.04 -54.94 -28.85
CA MET A 1 -47.12 -53.88 -29.30
C MET A 1 -47.09 -52.82 -28.20
N VAL A 2 -46.06 -52.82 -27.36
CA VAL A 2 -45.94 -51.87 -26.24
C VAL A 2 -44.94 -50.80 -26.66
N SER A 3 -45.36 -49.54 -26.68
CA SER A 3 -44.54 -48.42 -27.15
C SER A 3 -43.84 -47.74 -25.98
N THR A 4 -42.57 -48.06 -25.76
CA THR A 4 -41.77 -47.48 -24.68
C THR A 4 -41.26 -46.11 -25.10
N SER A 5 -41.87 -45.04 -24.59
CA SER A 5 -41.41 -43.67 -24.83
C SER A 5 -40.30 -43.28 -23.86
N PHE A 6 -39.08 -43.13 -24.35
CA PHE A 6 -37.95 -42.62 -23.56
C PHE A 6 -37.98 -41.09 -23.55
N VAL A 7 -38.32 -40.50 -22.40
CA VAL A 7 -38.23 -39.04 -22.19
C VAL A 7 -36.79 -38.68 -21.83
N THR A 8 -36.05 -38.12 -22.78
CA THR A 8 -34.70 -37.59 -22.55
C THR A 8 -34.80 -36.21 -21.89
N ILE A 9 -34.56 -36.15 -20.57
CA ILE A 9 -34.45 -34.88 -19.85
C ILE A 9 -33.05 -34.30 -20.11
N ALA A 10 -32.96 -33.31 -21.01
CA ALA A 10 -31.75 -32.56 -21.22
C ALA A 10 -31.56 -31.54 -20.09
N ALA A 11 -30.61 -31.81 -19.18
CA ALA A 11 -30.23 -30.86 -18.13
C ALA A 11 -29.39 -29.72 -18.74
N ALA A 12 -29.98 -28.53 -18.86
CA ALA A 12 -29.25 -27.33 -19.26
C ALA A 12 -28.37 -26.84 -18.09
N VAL A 13 -27.09 -27.20 -18.11
CA VAL A 13 -26.11 -26.63 -17.19
C VAL A 13 -25.83 -25.19 -17.61
N ALA A 14 -26.40 -24.23 -16.89
CA ALA A 14 -26.07 -22.83 -17.04
C ALA A 14 -24.64 -22.58 -16.51
N VAL A 15 -23.65 -22.59 -17.40
CA VAL A 15 -22.29 -22.19 -17.08
C VAL A 15 -22.30 -20.69 -16.79
N SER A 16 -22.33 -20.35 -15.50
CA SER A 16 -22.16 -18.97 -15.05
C SER A 16 -20.74 -18.56 -15.36
N VAL A 17 -20.55 -17.85 -16.47
CA VAL A 17 -19.26 -17.24 -16.81
C VAL A 17 -19.03 -16.11 -15.81
N HIS A 18 -18.37 -16.41 -14.70
CA HIS A 18 -17.78 -15.39 -13.86
C HIS A 18 -16.83 -14.58 -14.74
N GLN A 19 -17.20 -13.33 -15.01
CA GLN A 19 -16.28 -12.35 -15.59
C GLN A 19 -15.17 -12.19 -14.55
N VAL A 20 -13.99 -12.75 -14.82
CA VAL A 20 -12.81 -12.52 -13.98
C VAL A 20 -12.42 -11.07 -14.23
N GLN A 21 -12.84 -10.22 -13.31
CA GLN A 21 -12.57 -8.80 -13.38
C GLN A 21 -11.07 -8.60 -13.08
N ALA A 22 -10.29 -8.33 -14.12
CA ALA A 22 -8.83 -8.30 -14.05
C ALA A 22 -8.27 -7.15 -13.20
N HIS A 23 -9.10 -6.16 -12.87
CA HIS A 23 -8.74 -4.94 -12.17
C HIS A 23 -9.66 -4.71 -10.97
N GLY A 24 -9.30 -3.79 -10.07
CA GLY A 24 -9.99 -3.58 -8.80
C GLY A 24 -10.34 -2.12 -8.50
N PHE A 25 -11.13 -1.95 -7.44
CA PHE A 25 -11.54 -0.68 -6.87
C PHE A 25 -11.67 -0.81 -5.35
N VAL A 26 -11.86 0.29 -4.63
CA VAL A 26 -12.07 0.25 -3.17
C VAL A 26 -13.48 -0.28 -2.86
N GLU A 27 -13.55 -1.50 -2.33
CA GLU A 27 -14.81 -2.17 -1.93
C GLU A 27 -15.25 -1.73 -0.52
N ASN A 28 -14.31 -1.35 0.35
CA ASN A 28 -14.60 -0.83 1.67
C ASN A 28 -13.68 0.37 1.98
N PRO A 29 -14.19 1.59 2.22
CA PRO A 29 -15.60 2.00 2.09
C PRO A 29 -16.08 1.87 0.64
N LYS A 30 -17.35 1.49 0.45
CA LYS A 30 -17.85 1.07 -0.86
C LYS A 30 -17.85 2.18 -1.91
N SER A 31 -17.09 1.98 -3.00
CA SER A 31 -17.16 2.79 -4.20
C SER A 31 -18.54 2.71 -4.88
N GLU A 32 -19.05 3.85 -5.33
CA GLU A 32 -20.15 3.93 -6.30
C GLU A 32 -19.65 4.59 -7.58
N PHE A 33 -20.29 4.29 -8.71
CA PHE A 33 -19.79 4.63 -10.05
C PHE A 33 -20.71 5.61 -10.78
N LYS A 34 -20.14 6.36 -11.73
CA LYS A 34 -20.89 7.28 -12.62
C LYS A 34 -21.81 6.53 -13.62
N GLY A 35 -21.82 5.19 -13.59
CA GLY A 35 -22.57 4.30 -14.45
C GLY A 35 -22.60 2.89 -13.86
N SER A 36 -22.39 1.86 -14.69
CA SER A 36 -22.10 0.51 -14.17
C SER A 36 -20.81 0.49 -13.36
N GLU A 37 -20.68 -0.52 -12.49
CA GLU A 37 -19.41 -0.86 -11.85
C GLU A 37 -18.30 -0.97 -12.91
N ASN A 38 -17.15 -0.35 -12.63
CA ASN A 38 -16.01 -0.35 -13.52
C ASN A 38 -14.71 -0.30 -12.70
N SER A 39 -13.96 -1.39 -12.74
CA SER A 39 -12.70 -1.53 -12.00
C SER A 39 -11.45 -1.24 -12.82
N ASP A 40 -11.59 -0.94 -14.12
CA ASP A 40 -10.45 -0.74 -15.00
C ASP A 40 -9.55 0.41 -14.52
N TRP A 41 -8.28 0.35 -14.93
CA TRP A 41 -7.40 1.50 -14.87
C TRP A 41 -8.02 2.70 -15.62
N ILE A 42 -7.74 3.92 -15.17
CA ILE A 42 -8.29 5.13 -15.81
C ILE A 42 -7.49 5.46 -17.08
N VAL A 43 -6.17 5.37 -16.99
CA VAL A 43 -5.23 5.39 -18.12
C VAL A 43 -4.16 4.32 -17.93
N GLU A 44 -3.63 3.85 -19.06
CA GLU A 44 -2.39 3.08 -19.15
C GLU A 44 -1.47 3.86 -20.09
N ILE A 45 -0.30 4.22 -19.59
CA ILE A 45 0.66 5.14 -20.24
C ILE A 45 2.10 4.62 -20.09
N GLU A 46 3.01 5.09 -20.93
CA GLU A 46 4.45 4.85 -20.73
C GLU A 46 4.93 5.55 -19.43
N PRO A 47 6.01 5.07 -18.77
CA PRO A 47 6.58 5.75 -17.62
C PRO A 47 6.98 7.20 -17.93
N GLN A 48 6.57 8.14 -17.08
CA GLN A 48 6.69 9.58 -17.39
C GLN A 48 8.04 10.21 -17.01
N TRP A 49 8.98 9.43 -16.48
CA TRP A 49 10.30 9.89 -16.04
C TRP A 49 11.42 9.12 -16.73
N GLU A 50 12.47 9.83 -17.13
CA GLU A 50 13.65 9.23 -17.76
C GLU A 50 14.40 8.30 -16.78
N GLY A 51 14.47 7.01 -17.14
CA GLY A 51 15.22 5.97 -16.42
C GLY A 51 15.18 4.63 -17.16
N ASP A 52 15.96 3.65 -16.70
CA ASP A 52 16.06 2.35 -17.36
C ASP A 52 14.90 1.39 -16.98
N TRP A 53 13.68 1.81 -17.34
CA TRP A 53 12.48 1.02 -17.13
C TRP A 53 12.46 -0.29 -17.94
N VAL A 54 13.31 -0.44 -18.95
CA VAL A 54 13.43 -1.70 -19.70
C VAL A 54 14.37 -2.67 -18.97
N GLY A 55 15.47 -2.17 -18.38
CA GLY A 55 16.42 -2.94 -17.59
C GLY A 55 15.95 -3.34 -16.18
N ALA A 56 15.05 -2.58 -15.56
CA ALA A 56 14.49 -2.85 -14.23
C ALA A 56 13.60 -4.11 -14.19
N LYS A 57 14.19 -5.32 -14.16
CA LYS A 57 13.46 -6.60 -14.22
C LYS A 57 12.80 -6.98 -12.89
N GLY A 58 11.52 -7.37 -12.96
CA GLY A 58 10.73 -7.75 -11.79
C GLY A 58 10.22 -6.56 -10.98
N ASP A 59 9.26 -6.84 -10.12
CA ASP A 59 8.53 -5.86 -9.30
C ASP A 59 9.45 -5.04 -8.41
N GLU A 60 10.35 -5.69 -7.67
CA GLU A 60 11.34 -5.05 -6.78
C GLU A 60 12.21 -4.00 -7.51
N ALA A 61 12.68 -4.31 -8.72
CA ALA A 61 13.52 -3.40 -9.49
C ALA A 61 12.72 -2.23 -10.08
N MET A 62 11.47 -2.45 -10.48
CA MET A 62 10.58 -1.38 -10.95
C MET A 62 10.23 -0.41 -9.81
N VAL A 63 9.96 -0.93 -8.61
CA VAL A 63 9.74 -0.13 -7.40
C VAL A 63 11.01 0.64 -7.01
N ALA A 64 12.19 0.00 -7.03
CA ALA A 64 13.45 0.66 -6.70
C ALA A 64 13.74 1.84 -7.65
N LEU A 65 13.59 1.62 -8.96
CA LEU A 65 13.73 2.67 -9.97
C LEU A 65 12.66 3.77 -9.80
N TYR A 66 11.41 3.41 -9.54
CA TYR A 66 10.34 4.38 -9.28
C TYR A 66 10.69 5.29 -8.08
N LYS A 67 11.20 4.73 -6.98
CA LYS A 67 11.56 5.48 -5.77
C LYS A 67 12.73 6.45 -6.02
N GLU A 68 13.76 6.02 -6.75
CA GLU A 68 14.85 6.91 -7.19
C GLU A 68 14.31 8.08 -8.01
N LEU A 69 13.47 7.78 -9.01
CA LEU A 69 12.96 8.78 -9.94
C LEU A 69 11.91 9.71 -9.28
N LYS A 70 11.09 9.22 -8.35
CA LYS A 70 10.16 10.05 -7.54
C LYS A 70 10.93 11.14 -6.78
N ALA A 71 12.03 10.76 -6.13
CA ALA A 71 12.92 11.69 -5.44
C ALA A 71 13.59 12.67 -6.43
N LYS A 72 14.17 12.17 -7.53
CA LYS A 72 14.83 12.98 -8.57
C LYS A 72 13.91 14.01 -9.22
N ASN A 73 12.62 13.67 -9.39
CA ASN A 73 11.60 14.57 -9.95
C ASN A 73 10.90 15.44 -8.89
N ASN A 74 11.33 15.39 -7.62
CA ASN A 74 10.79 16.16 -6.50
C ASN A 74 9.29 15.92 -6.23
N VAL A 75 8.78 14.73 -6.56
CA VAL A 75 7.38 14.36 -6.33
C VAL A 75 7.21 13.87 -4.90
N LYS A 76 6.54 14.69 -4.07
CA LYS A 76 6.25 14.40 -2.66
C LYS A 76 5.30 13.20 -2.52
N ASP A 77 4.18 13.27 -3.23
CA ASP A 77 3.05 12.35 -3.16
C ASP A 77 2.45 12.10 -4.56
N ILE A 78 1.85 10.92 -4.74
CA ILE A 78 1.27 10.51 -6.03
C ILE A 78 -0.08 11.17 -6.29
N ARG A 79 -0.81 11.63 -5.28
CA ARG A 79 -1.99 12.48 -5.48
C ARG A 79 -1.63 13.74 -6.27
N THR A 80 -0.64 14.50 -5.83
CA THR A 80 -0.19 15.75 -6.50
C THR A 80 0.28 15.47 -7.92
N LEU A 81 0.98 14.36 -8.15
CA LEU A 81 1.38 13.93 -9.50
C LEU A 81 0.15 13.64 -10.38
N LEU A 82 -0.72 12.74 -9.94
CA LEU A 82 -1.81 12.23 -10.76
C LEU A 82 -2.92 13.26 -10.99
N ASP A 83 -3.13 14.21 -10.08
CA ASP A 83 -4.11 15.29 -10.24
C ASP A 83 -3.53 16.53 -10.97
N SER A 84 -2.23 16.55 -11.30
CA SER A 84 -1.60 17.67 -12.03
C SER A 84 -2.03 17.79 -13.51
N ASP A 85 -2.30 16.67 -14.17
CA ASP A 85 -2.84 16.62 -15.54
C ASP A 85 -3.83 15.47 -15.70
N THR A 86 -5.12 15.79 -15.66
CA THR A 86 -6.22 14.83 -15.78
C THR A 86 -6.44 14.29 -17.20
N LYS A 87 -5.71 14.80 -18.21
CA LYS A 87 -5.68 14.23 -19.56
C LYS A 87 -4.60 13.17 -19.67
N LEU A 88 -3.46 13.37 -19.01
CA LEU A 88 -2.34 12.42 -18.98
C LEU A 88 -2.58 11.29 -17.98
N TYR A 89 -2.93 11.62 -16.74
CA TYR A 89 -3.06 10.68 -15.60
C TYR A 89 -4.51 10.29 -15.29
N GLY A 90 -5.43 10.62 -16.18
CA GLY A 90 -6.85 10.28 -16.04
C GLY A 90 -7.65 11.24 -15.14
N GLN A 91 -8.96 11.23 -15.36
CA GLN A 91 -9.91 12.12 -14.70
C GLN A 91 -9.97 11.90 -13.18
N ASP A 92 -10.21 12.97 -12.44
CA ASP A 92 -10.38 12.92 -10.99
C ASP A 92 -11.52 11.98 -10.61
N CYS A 93 -11.29 11.22 -9.55
CA CYS A 93 -12.16 10.13 -9.10
C CYS A 93 -12.36 8.99 -10.12
N GLY A 94 -11.73 9.03 -11.29
CA GLY A 94 -11.87 8.02 -12.33
C GLY A 94 -13.33 7.73 -12.68
N PHE A 95 -13.70 6.45 -12.61
CA PHE A 95 -15.05 5.97 -12.84
C PHE A 95 -16.00 6.12 -11.64
N THR A 96 -15.47 6.38 -10.43
CA THR A 96 -16.30 6.57 -9.24
C THR A 96 -17.08 7.88 -9.27
N ASN A 97 -18.23 7.91 -8.59
CA ASN A 97 -19.11 9.05 -8.49
C ASN A 97 -18.83 9.85 -7.19
N PRO A 98 -18.17 11.02 -7.25
CA PRO A 98 -17.94 11.85 -6.07
C PRO A 98 -19.22 12.49 -5.52
N ASP A 99 -20.33 12.49 -6.27
CA ASP A 99 -21.63 13.02 -5.84
C ASP A 99 -22.56 11.91 -5.30
N ALA A 100 -22.00 10.71 -5.03
CA ALA A 100 -22.74 9.59 -4.44
C ALA A 100 -23.20 9.87 -3.00
N PRO A 101 -24.32 9.27 -2.53
CA PRO A 101 -24.77 9.41 -1.15
C PRO A 101 -23.68 8.92 -0.16
N PRO A 102 -23.26 9.73 0.83
CA PRO A 102 -22.12 9.40 1.69
C PRO A 102 -22.26 8.08 2.46
N LYS A 103 -21.15 7.31 2.50
CA LYS A 103 -21.04 6.01 3.18
C LYS A 103 -20.61 6.18 4.63
N ASP A 104 -20.95 5.20 5.46
CA ASP A 104 -20.41 5.13 6.81
C ASP A 104 -18.94 4.70 6.74
N ALA A 105 -18.07 5.38 7.48
CA ALA A 105 -16.65 5.05 7.55
C ALA A 105 -16.43 3.77 8.38
N PRO A 106 -15.54 2.84 7.95
CA PRO A 106 -15.19 1.65 8.73
C PRO A 106 -14.66 2.00 10.14
N THR A 107 -15.38 1.57 11.17
CA THR A 107 -15.09 1.92 12.57
C THR A 107 -13.84 1.23 13.13
N ASP A 108 -13.31 0.23 12.44
CA ASP A 108 -12.14 -0.55 12.83
C ASP A 108 -10.84 -0.08 12.15
N GLY A 109 -10.90 1.03 11.39
CA GLY A 109 -9.77 1.60 10.67
C GLY A 109 -9.34 0.81 9.43
N THR A 110 -10.18 -0.07 8.89
CA THR A 110 -9.88 -0.84 7.67
C THR A 110 -10.33 -0.10 6.41
N ALA A 111 -9.55 -0.21 5.33
CA ALA A 111 -10.06 -0.13 3.96
C ALA A 111 -9.67 -1.39 3.18
N THR A 112 -10.43 -1.77 2.16
CA THR A 112 -10.11 -2.93 1.30
C THR A 112 -10.29 -2.60 -0.17
N PHE A 113 -9.40 -3.15 -0.99
CA PHE A 113 -9.60 -3.25 -2.43
C PHE A 113 -10.55 -4.43 -2.75
N SER A 114 -11.14 -4.48 -3.94
CA SER A 114 -12.11 -5.53 -4.32
C SER A 114 -11.46 -6.89 -4.66
N ARG A 115 -10.12 -6.91 -4.72
CA ARG A 115 -9.23 -8.05 -5.01
C ARG A 115 -7.84 -7.74 -4.46
N GLY A 116 -6.85 -8.60 -4.66
CA GLY A 116 -5.46 -8.24 -4.39
C GLY A 116 -4.91 -7.17 -5.35
N ILE A 117 -4.00 -6.34 -4.87
CA ILE A 117 -3.10 -5.54 -5.71
C ILE A 117 -2.03 -6.49 -6.27
N VAL A 118 -1.89 -6.52 -7.61
CA VAL A 118 -1.01 -7.47 -8.33
C VAL A 118 0.05 -6.80 -9.23
N HIS A 119 0.12 -5.46 -9.19
CA HIS A 119 1.20 -4.72 -9.82
C HIS A 119 1.88 -3.88 -8.74
N ALA A 120 3.21 -3.93 -8.74
CA ALA A 120 4.01 -3.23 -7.75
C ALA A 120 3.84 -1.72 -7.89
N GLY A 121 4.17 -0.99 -6.83
CA GLY A 121 4.24 0.46 -6.89
C GLY A 121 3.34 1.19 -5.89
N PRO A 122 3.36 2.53 -5.94
CA PRO A 122 2.90 3.37 -4.86
C PRO A 122 1.39 3.44 -4.77
N CYS A 123 0.86 3.46 -3.55
CA CYS A 123 -0.52 3.83 -3.30
C CYS A 123 -0.65 4.76 -2.08
N GLU A 124 -1.71 5.55 -2.07
CA GLU A 124 -2.04 6.52 -1.03
C GLU A 124 -3.54 6.52 -0.75
N ILE A 125 -3.90 6.71 0.53
CA ILE A 125 -5.26 7.04 0.96
C ILE A 125 -5.25 8.43 1.59
N TRP A 126 -6.18 9.27 1.15
CA TRP A 126 -6.42 10.60 1.64
C TRP A 126 -7.86 10.75 2.15
N LEU A 127 -8.03 11.53 3.21
CA LEU A 127 -9.33 12.01 3.71
C LEU A 127 -9.33 13.53 3.56
N ASP A 128 -10.09 14.03 2.59
CA ASP A 128 -9.95 15.39 2.06
C ASP A 128 -8.48 15.72 1.75
N ASP A 129 -7.85 16.62 2.49
CA ASP A 129 -6.45 17.05 2.31
C ASP A 129 -5.46 16.40 3.29
N LYS A 130 -5.90 15.45 4.12
CA LYS A 130 -5.00 14.68 5.00
C LYS A 130 -4.69 13.31 4.39
N MET A 131 -3.42 13.07 4.08
CA MET A 131 -2.91 11.72 3.80
C MET A 131 -2.94 10.89 5.08
N VAL A 132 -3.55 9.70 5.02
CA VAL A 132 -3.73 8.80 6.18
C VAL A 132 -3.08 7.43 5.99
N LEU A 133 -2.68 7.09 4.77
CA LEU A 133 -1.87 5.90 4.47
C LEU A 133 -1.06 6.15 3.19
N GLN A 134 0.19 5.69 3.17
CA GLN A 134 1.07 5.73 2.00
C GLN A 134 2.02 4.53 2.03
N ASN A 135 2.28 3.95 0.87
CA ASN A 135 3.45 3.10 0.66
C ASN A 135 3.97 3.30 -0.78
N ASP A 136 5.27 3.06 -1.02
CA ASP A 136 5.84 3.06 -2.37
C ASP A 136 5.69 1.69 -3.07
N ASP A 137 5.33 0.65 -2.32
CA ASP A 137 4.98 -0.67 -2.85
C ASP A 137 3.78 -1.28 -2.10
N CYS A 138 2.59 -1.04 -2.62
CA CYS A 138 1.36 -1.52 -2.02
C CYS A 138 1.00 -2.98 -2.35
N GLN A 139 1.67 -3.61 -3.33
CA GLN A 139 1.51 -5.03 -3.62
C GLN A 139 2.07 -5.85 -2.45
N SER A 140 3.33 -5.60 -2.08
CA SER A 140 3.99 -6.32 -0.98
C SER A 140 3.58 -5.83 0.42
N ALA A 141 3.15 -4.57 0.57
CA ALA A 141 2.74 -4.04 1.88
C ALA A 141 1.32 -4.46 2.30
N TYR A 142 0.40 -4.65 1.36
CA TYR A 142 -1.03 -4.86 1.64
C TYR A 142 -1.63 -6.07 0.91
N GLY A 143 -0.81 -6.97 0.36
CA GLY A 143 -1.23 -8.19 -0.33
C GLY A 143 -0.09 -9.21 -0.40
N ASP A 144 -0.26 -10.22 -1.26
CA ASP A 144 0.75 -11.25 -1.56
C ASP A 144 1.11 -11.32 -3.06
N GLY A 145 0.64 -10.36 -3.86
CA GLY A 145 0.77 -10.33 -5.32
C GLY A 145 -0.23 -11.20 -6.09
N THR A 146 -1.12 -11.95 -5.42
CA THR A 146 -2.20 -12.71 -6.06
C THR A 146 -3.47 -11.87 -6.22
N GLN A 147 -4.41 -12.30 -7.05
CA GLN A 147 -5.71 -11.61 -7.20
C GLN A 147 -6.67 -11.99 -6.08
N GLU A 148 -6.48 -13.19 -5.54
CA GLU A 148 -7.35 -13.92 -4.64
C GLU A 148 -7.24 -13.40 -3.19
N THR A 149 -6.04 -13.04 -2.75
CA THR A 149 -5.81 -12.39 -1.46
C THR A 149 -6.17 -10.91 -1.55
N ILE A 150 -7.38 -10.58 -1.10
CA ILE A 150 -7.89 -9.20 -1.04
C ILE A 150 -6.90 -8.27 -0.32
N SER A 151 -6.58 -7.13 -0.93
CA SER A 151 -5.70 -6.15 -0.29
C SER A 151 -6.41 -5.38 0.81
N ILE A 152 -5.78 -5.33 1.99
CA ILE A 152 -6.31 -4.70 3.20
C ILE A 152 -5.38 -3.56 3.63
N PHE A 153 -5.86 -2.33 3.52
CA PHE A 153 -5.15 -1.13 3.95
C PHE A 153 -5.55 -0.82 5.39
N LYS A 154 -4.61 -0.94 6.33
CA LYS A 154 -4.85 -0.73 7.76
C LYS A 154 -3.56 -0.31 8.47
N PRO A 155 -3.61 0.62 9.46
CA PRO A 155 -4.76 1.44 9.86
C PRO A 155 -5.03 2.64 8.94
N VAL A 156 -6.31 3.01 8.84
CA VAL A 156 -6.81 4.25 8.21
C VAL A 156 -7.51 5.09 9.29
N ASP A 157 -7.03 6.31 9.51
CA ASP A 157 -7.55 7.22 10.56
C ASP A 157 -8.78 8.02 10.08
N TYR A 158 -9.94 7.37 10.05
CA TYR A 158 -11.22 8.01 9.71
C TYR A 158 -11.67 9.11 10.69
N SER A 159 -11.06 9.22 11.88
CA SER A 159 -11.40 10.29 12.84
C SER A 159 -11.03 11.69 12.32
N SER A 160 -10.13 11.73 11.32
CA SER A 160 -9.71 12.94 10.59
C SER A 160 -10.84 13.63 9.84
N CYS A 161 -11.90 12.90 9.48
CA CYS A 161 -13.02 13.46 8.74
C CYS A 161 -13.79 14.46 9.62
N ALA A 162 -14.22 15.56 9.01
CA ALA A 162 -15.03 16.53 9.71
C ALA A 162 -16.39 15.93 10.10
N ALA A 163 -17.07 16.49 11.09
CA ALA A 163 -18.42 16.03 11.48
C ALA A 163 -19.45 16.10 10.33
N SER A 164 -19.21 16.93 9.31
CA SER A 164 -19.97 17.03 8.07
C SER A 164 -19.73 15.89 7.07
N GLY A 165 -18.69 15.09 7.27
CA GLY A 165 -18.13 14.17 6.27
C GLY A 165 -16.81 14.64 5.69
N CYS A 166 -16.30 13.83 4.77
CA CYS A 166 -15.05 14.00 4.03
C CYS A 166 -15.12 13.22 2.71
N MET A 167 -14.21 13.50 1.79
CA MET A 167 -13.95 12.64 0.63
C MET A 167 -12.81 11.67 0.94
N PHE A 168 -13.09 10.37 1.00
CA PHE A 168 -12.05 9.35 0.91
C PHE A 168 -11.55 9.29 -0.53
N ARG A 169 -10.23 9.36 -0.72
CA ARG A 169 -9.58 9.24 -2.03
C ARG A 169 -8.50 8.18 -1.97
N PHE A 170 -8.57 7.21 -2.86
CA PHE A 170 -7.51 6.23 -3.08
C PHE A 170 -6.81 6.52 -4.40
N TYR A 171 -5.48 6.50 -4.38
CA TYR A 171 -4.61 6.63 -5.54
C TYR A 171 -3.67 5.43 -5.58
N TRP A 172 -3.44 4.85 -6.76
CA TRP A 172 -2.43 3.82 -6.97
C TRP A 172 -1.85 3.92 -8.39
N ILE A 173 -0.53 3.74 -8.50
CA ILE A 173 0.16 3.56 -9.78
C ILE A 173 0.65 2.12 -9.84
N GLY A 174 0.03 1.30 -10.69
CA GLY A 174 0.51 -0.04 -11.01
C GLY A 174 1.67 0.06 -12.00
N LEU A 175 2.86 -0.35 -11.57
CA LEU A 175 4.06 -0.49 -12.40
C LEU A 175 3.98 -1.88 -13.06
N GLN A 176 3.62 -1.93 -14.35
CA GLN A 176 3.30 -3.18 -15.03
C GLN A 176 4.08 -3.34 -16.35
N ARG A 177 3.99 -4.52 -16.98
CA ARG A 177 4.63 -4.80 -18.27
C ARG A 177 3.67 -5.49 -19.23
N LEU A 178 3.51 -4.90 -20.41
CA LEU A 178 2.79 -5.52 -21.52
C LEU A 178 3.76 -5.78 -22.67
N ASP A 179 3.87 -7.04 -23.11
CA ASP A 179 4.80 -7.49 -24.16
C ASP A 179 6.24 -6.99 -23.92
N GLY A 180 6.69 -7.08 -22.66
CA GLY A 180 8.00 -6.61 -22.19
C GLY A 180 8.14 -5.08 -22.02
N LYS A 181 7.21 -4.27 -22.53
CA LYS A 181 7.24 -2.80 -22.41
C LYS A 181 6.77 -2.37 -21.03
N PRO A 182 7.52 -1.51 -20.30
CA PRO A 182 7.07 -0.96 -19.04
C PRO A 182 5.92 0.03 -19.26
N LEU A 183 4.91 -0.02 -18.38
CA LEU A 183 3.73 0.83 -18.41
C LEU A 183 3.34 1.22 -16.98
N TRP A 184 2.69 2.37 -16.84
CA TRP A 184 2.02 2.81 -15.63
C TRP A 184 0.51 2.74 -15.84
N GLN A 185 -0.20 2.08 -14.92
CA GLN A 185 -1.66 2.11 -14.83
C GLN A 185 -2.09 2.99 -13.66
N SER A 186 -2.91 4.00 -13.92
CA SER A 186 -3.41 4.90 -12.87
C SER A 186 -4.77 4.43 -12.35
N TYR A 187 -4.90 4.31 -11.03
CA TYR A 187 -6.16 4.06 -10.35
C TYR A 187 -6.47 5.23 -9.41
N LYS A 188 -7.69 5.78 -9.52
CA LYS A 188 -8.24 6.80 -8.62
C LYS A 188 -9.66 6.42 -8.24
N ASN A 189 -9.98 6.37 -6.95
CA ASN A 189 -11.34 6.20 -6.46
C ASN A 189 -11.67 7.31 -5.46
N CYS A 190 -12.90 7.80 -5.49
CA CYS A 190 -13.45 8.76 -4.54
C CYS A 190 -14.72 8.18 -3.92
N ILE A 191 -14.79 8.19 -2.59
CA ILE A 191 -15.95 7.72 -1.83
C ILE A 191 -16.31 8.81 -0.82
N PRO A 192 -17.47 9.49 -0.98
CA PRO A 192 -17.96 10.42 0.03
C PRO A 192 -18.27 9.65 1.32
N LEU A 193 -17.75 10.11 2.45
CA LEU A 193 -17.99 9.52 3.77
C LEU A 193 -18.76 10.45 4.68
N LYS A 194 -19.60 9.88 5.54
CA LYS A 194 -20.21 10.59 6.67
C LYS A 194 -19.16 10.85 7.75
N GLY A 195 -19.30 11.98 8.44
CA GLY A 195 -18.42 12.37 9.53
C GLY A 195 -18.70 11.58 10.80
N PRO A 196 -17.67 11.27 11.61
CA PRO A 196 -17.90 10.79 12.96
C PRO A 196 -18.52 11.90 13.84
N PRO A 197 -19.35 11.57 14.84
CA PRO A 197 -19.81 12.54 15.83
C PRO A 197 -18.61 13.18 16.55
N GLY A 198 -18.50 14.51 16.49
CA GLY A 198 -17.34 15.23 17.04
C GLY A 198 -16.09 15.20 16.15
N GLY A 199 -16.21 14.80 14.88
CA GLY A 199 -15.13 14.88 13.88
C GLY A 199 -14.58 16.30 13.70
N GLY A 200 -13.38 16.38 13.12
CA GLY A 200 -12.57 17.61 13.08
C GLY A 200 -13.20 18.83 12.38
N ALA A 201 -12.49 19.95 12.39
CA ALA A 201 -12.89 21.11 11.60
C ALA A 201 -12.79 20.82 10.09
N SER A 202 -13.82 21.18 9.33
CA SER A 202 -13.84 21.06 7.87
C SER A 202 -12.73 21.93 7.25
N GLN A 203 -11.75 21.32 6.58
CA GLN A 203 -10.72 22.08 5.87
C GLN A 203 -11.28 22.57 4.52
N THR A 204 -11.22 23.88 4.31
CA THR A 204 -11.81 24.56 3.14
C THR A 204 -10.75 25.32 2.33
N SER A 205 -9.51 24.84 2.37
CA SER A 205 -8.40 25.35 1.57
C SER A 205 -7.38 24.24 1.34
N PRO A 206 -6.78 24.15 0.15
CA PRO A 206 -5.71 23.19 -0.11
C PRO A 206 -4.49 23.57 0.72
N SER A 207 -4.37 22.93 1.88
CA SER A 207 -3.23 23.06 2.75
C SER A 207 -2.00 22.54 2.01
N THR A 208 -1.01 23.41 1.78
CA THR A 208 0.38 22.99 1.51
C THR A 208 1.01 22.48 2.82
N GLY A 209 0.35 21.50 3.43
CA GLY A 209 0.84 20.81 4.61
C GLY A 209 2.06 19.99 4.23
N ASP A 210 3.11 20.06 5.04
CA ASP A 210 4.18 19.08 4.96
C ASP A 210 3.57 17.69 5.03
N GLY A 211 3.94 16.84 4.08
CA GLY A 211 3.46 15.47 4.04
C GLY A 211 3.81 14.79 5.35
N SER A 212 2.79 14.53 6.18
CA SER A 212 2.94 13.74 7.39
C SER A 212 3.72 12.48 7.03
N ASN A 213 4.89 12.31 7.63
CA ASN A 213 5.78 11.20 7.30
C ASN A 213 5.20 9.91 7.90
N VAL A 214 4.18 9.34 7.23
CA VAL A 214 3.56 8.05 7.56
C VAL A 214 4.47 6.92 7.08
N SER A 215 5.75 6.96 7.48
CA SER A 215 6.67 5.83 7.32
C SER A 215 6.25 4.72 8.28
N GLN A 216 5.54 3.70 7.78
CA GLN A 216 5.27 2.50 8.56
C GLN A 216 6.42 1.49 8.42
N THR A 217 7.23 1.37 9.46
CA THR A 217 8.05 0.18 9.70
C THR A 217 7.18 -0.95 10.26
N SER A 218 7.25 -2.14 9.66
CA SER A 218 6.55 -3.33 10.13
C SER A 218 6.91 -3.70 11.57
N PRO A 219 5.94 -4.10 12.42
CA PRO A 219 6.23 -4.48 13.81
C PRO A 219 6.75 -5.91 13.89
N SER A 220 7.98 -6.08 14.40
CA SER A 220 8.40 -7.34 15.02
C SER A 220 7.98 -7.38 16.48
N THR A 221 7.63 -8.58 16.96
CA THR A 221 7.17 -8.87 18.31
C THR A 221 8.22 -8.59 19.39
N GLY A 222 7.84 -7.98 20.50
CA GLY A 222 8.66 -7.82 21.70
C GLY A 222 7.81 -7.38 22.90
N ASP A 223 8.09 -7.96 24.07
CA ASP A 223 7.21 -7.94 25.23
C ASP A 223 7.12 -6.63 26.03
N SER A 224 6.06 -6.59 26.83
CA SER A 224 5.78 -5.74 28.00
C SER A 224 6.98 -5.14 28.73
N ASP A 225 6.86 -3.86 29.12
CA ASP A 225 6.73 -3.57 30.55
C ASP A 225 6.11 -2.19 30.82
N SER A 226 5.44 -2.07 31.96
CA SER A 226 4.79 -0.84 32.43
C SER A 226 5.51 -0.27 33.65
N PRO A 227 5.51 1.05 33.84
CA PRO A 227 5.25 1.53 35.19
C PRO A 227 4.20 2.64 35.27
N SER A 228 3.59 2.72 36.45
CA SER A 228 2.47 3.60 36.80
C SER A 228 2.92 4.84 37.59
N SER A 229 1.98 5.79 37.68
CA SER A 229 1.82 6.82 38.73
C SER A 229 2.56 8.16 38.59
N GLY A 230 1.83 9.25 38.90
CA GLY A 230 2.35 10.63 38.95
C GLY A 230 1.36 11.73 38.55
N LYS A 231 0.32 11.98 39.35
CA LYS A 231 -0.47 13.24 39.31
C LYS A 231 -0.21 14.02 40.60
N SER A 232 0.08 15.31 40.51
CA SER A 232 -0.43 16.39 41.37
C SER A 232 0.04 17.76 40.87
N ASP A 233 -0.75 18.79 41.18
CA ASP A 233 -0.69 20.15 40.64
C ASP A 233 0.20 21.11 41.45
N GLY A 234 0.42 22.33 40.94
CA GLY A 234 0.40 23.54 41.79
C GLY A 234 1.67 24.40 41.93
N ASP A 235 1.68 25.51 41.19
CA ASP A 235 2.20 26.86 41.53
C ASP A 235 3.69 27.18 41.80
N SER A 236 4.19 28.05 40.91
CA SER A 236 4.69 29.42 41.16
C SER A 236 5.53 29.74 42.40
N GLU A 237 6.81 30.08 42.20
CA GLU A 237 7.36 31.46 42.32
C GLU A 237 8.91 31.44 42.12
N SER A 238 9.46 32.55 41.63
CA SER A 238 10.91 32.82 41.54
C SER A 238 11.14 34.21 42.15
N PRO A 239 12.23 34.50 42.89
CA PRO A 239 13.44 34.94 42.17
C PRO A 239 14.82 34.76 42.87
N SER A 240 15.86 34.95 42.03
CA SER A 240 17.14 35.64 42.30
C SER A 240 18.34 34.99 43.02
N THR A 241 19.38 34.80 42.18
CA THR A 241 20.80 35.24 42.34
C THR A 241 21.72 34.70 43.43
N GLY A 242 22.90 34.22 43.00
CA GLY A 242 24.10 34.04 43.82
C GLY A 242 25.24 33.38 43.03
N ASP A 243 26.18 34.17 42.50
CA ASP A 243 27.41 33.71 41.83
C ASP A 243 28.40 33.03 42.80
N SER A 244 29.22 32.10 42.31
CA SER A 244 30.71 32.22 42.27
C SER A 244 31.45 30.90 41.96
N ASP A 245 32.37 31.01 41.00
CA ASP A 245 33.70 30.37 40.89
C ASP A 245 33.95 28.84 40.79
N SER A 246 34.79 28.54 39.79
CA SER A 246 35.60 27.33 39.55
C SER A 246 36.98 27.49 40.27
N PRO A 247 38.02 26.61 40.15
CA PRO A 247 38.16 25.38 39.35
C PRO A 247 38.92 24.19 40.02
N SER A 248 39.26 23.18 39.20
CA SER A 248 40.59 22.52 39.13
C SER A 248 40.75 21.06 39.61
N SER A 249 40.91 20.17 38.60
CA SER A 249 41.99 19.17 38.39
C SER A 249 42.49 18.24 39.51
N GLY A 250 42.63 16.95 39.16
CA GLY A 250 43.51 15.99 39.85
C GLY A 250 43.63 14.66 39.09
N GLU A 251 44.71 14.48 38.32
CA GLU A 251 45.14 13.17 37.78
C GLU A 251 45.98 12.40 38.81
N SER A 252 46.01 11.06 38.74
CA SER A 252 47.27 10.27 38.76
C SER A 252 47.06 8.74 38.68
N ASP A 253 47.62 8.17 37.62
CA ASP A 253 48.54 7.00 37.57
C ASP A 253 48.19 5.56 38.05
N SER A 254 48.45 4.66 37.09
CA SER A 254 48.75 3.21 37.14
C SER A 254 50.05 2.85 37.93
N PRO A 255 50.45 1.57 38.21
CA PRO A 255 50.36 0.34 37.39
C PRO A 255 49.96 -0.95 38.19
N ASP A 256 50.15 -2.23 37.79
CA ASP A 256 50.95 -2.87 36.71
C ASP A 256 50.38 -4.26 36.27
N GLN A 257 51.12 -4.94 35.39
CA GLN A 257 50.94 -6.25 34.72
C GLN A 257 50.94 -7.51 35.62
N GLN A 258 50.39 -8.64 35.11
CA GLN A 258 51.21 -9.82 34.67
C GLN A 258 50.40 -10.82 33.78
N THR A 259 51.12 -11.71 33.08
CA THR A 259 50.73 -12.52 31.90
C THR A 259 50.46 -14.02 32.13
N THR A 260 49.93 -14.65 31.06
CA THR A 260 49.65 -16.07 30.69
C THR A 260 50.68 -17.15 31.11
N PRO A 261 50.33 -18.48 31.13
CA PRO A 261 50.26 -19.30 29.89
C PRO A 261 49.16 -20.40 29.83
N ALA A 262 49.08 -21.09 28.67
CA ALA A 262 48.12 -22.16 28.31
C ALA A 262 48.57 -23.59 28.69
N PRO A 263 47.77 -24.64 28.39
CA PRO A 263 48.29 -25.68 27.50
C PRO A 263 47.29 -26.36 26.52
N GLU A 264 47.84 -26.89 25.42
CA GLU A 264 47.37 -28.00 24.57
C GLU A 264 47.55 -29.38 25.27
N SER A 265 47.09 -30.56 24.82
CA SER A 265 46.19 -31.06 23.76
C SER A 265 45.84 -32.52 24.13
N GLY A 266 44.75 -33.12 23.59
CA GLY A 266 44.41 -34.53 23.89
C GLY A 266 43.28 -35.10 23.02
N ASP A 267 43.63 -36.00 22.12
CA ASP A 267 42.77 -36.64 21.11
C ASP A 267 42.07 -37.93 21.60
N ASN A 268 40.92 -38.28 21.00
CA ASN A 268 40.44 -39.61 20.56
C ASN A 268 38.89 -39.72 20.51
N GLY A 269 38.34 -40.41 19.49
CA GLY A 269 37.07 -41.15 19.66
C GLY A 269 35.94 -40.94 18.64
N ASP A 270 36.12 -41.52 17.45
CA ASP A 270 35.11 -41.82 16.42
C ASP A 270 33.68 -42.22 16.90
N SER A 271 32.64 -41.66 16.26
CA SER A 271 31.45 -42.40 15.76
C SER A 271 30.49 -41.52 14.95
N SER A 272 30.36 -41.81 13.65
CA SER A 272 29.30 -41.28 12.77
C SER A 272 27.93 -41.94 13.06
N PRO A 273 26.80 -41.26 12.82
CA PRO A 273 26.03 -41.65 11.62
C PRO A 273 25.40 -40.50 10.82
N SER A 274 25.39 -40.68 9.50
CA SER A 274 24.77 -39.76 8.51
C SER A 274 23.24 -39.90 8.41
N SER A 275 22.51 -38.79 8.20
CA SER A 275 21.31 -38.64 7.33
C SER A 275 20.61 -37.29 7.57
N PRO A 276 19.77 -36.79 6.63
CA PRO A 276 19.92 -36.81 5.18
C PRO A 276 19.72 -35.41 4.54
N SER A 277 20.21 -35.20 3.32
CA SER A 277 20.03 -33.95 2.58
C SER A 277 18.57 -33.71 2.20
N THR A 278 18.01 -32.54 2.52
CA THR A 278 16.73 -32.06 1.98
C THR A 278 16.86 -31.71 0.50
N PRO A 279 15.93 -32.12 -0.38
CA PRO A 279 15.99 -31.81 -1.81
C PRO A 279 15.62 -30.34 -2.07
N SER A 280 16.47 -29.64 -2.81
CA SER A 280 16.16 -28.30 -3.32
C SER A 280 14.96 -28.34 -4.25
N THR A 281 13.88 -27.64 -3.89
CA THR A 281 12.75 -27.41 -4.80
C THR A 281 13.22 -26.48 -5.93
N PRO A 282 12.95 -26.78 -7.21
CA PRO A 282 13.21 -25.82 -8.28
C PRO A 282 12.27 -24.63 -8.14
N SER A 283 12.80 -23.42 -8.29
CA SER A 283 11.99 -22.20 -8.41
C SER A 283 10.98 -22.39 -9.54
N ALA A 284 9.70 -22.19 -9.24
CA ALA A 284 8.67 -22.12 -10.27
C ALA A 284 8.76 -20.73 -10.92
N ASP A 285 9.11 -20.69 -12.21
CA ASP A 285 8.92 -19.48 -13.01
C ASP A 285 7.41 -19.14 -13.03
N THR A 286 7.05 -17.96 -12.55
CA THR A 286 5.67 -17.45 -12.64
C THR A 286 5.30 -17.32 -14.12
N PRO A 287 4.21 -17.95 -14.59
CA PRO A 287 3.82 -17.84 -16.00
C PRO A 287 3.36 -16.42 -16.31
N GLU A 288 3.98 -15.82 -17.33
CA GLU A 288 3.54 -14.55 -17.92
C GLU A 288 2.15 -14.74 -18.53
N ILE A 289 1.09 -14.32 -17.82
CA ILE A 289 -0.27 -14.39 -18.33
C ILE A 289 -0.52 -13.19 -19.25
N THR A 290 -0.60 -13.46 -20.55
CA THR A 290 -1.01 -12.48 -21.56
C THR A 290 -2.41 -11.95 -21.23
N PRO A 291 -2.60 -10.63 -20.98
CA PRO A 291 -3.91 -10.08 -20.74
C PRO A 291 -4.77 -10.09 -22.01
N ALA A 292 -6.09 -10.17 -21.85
CA ALA A 292 -7.02 -10.17 -22.97
C ALA A 292 -6.96 -8.85 -23.76
N PRO A 293 -7.04 -8.86 -25.10
CA PRO A 293 -6.88 -7.66 -25.92
C PRO A 293 -8.00 -6.65 -25.66
N SER A 294 -7.63 -5.49 -25.12
CA SER A 294 -8.50 -4.34 -24.81
C SER A 294 -8.97 -3.60 -26.07
N SER A 295 -9.59 -4.33 -27.00
CA SER A 295 -10.17 -3.79 -28.22
C SER A 295 -11.41 -2.95 -27.92
N LYS A 296 -11.20 -1.67 -27.62
CA LYS A 296 -12.25 -0.65 -27.54
C LYS A 296 -13.04 -0.65 -28.86
N CYS A 297 -14.24 -1.22 -28.82
CA CYS A 297 -15.16 -1.27 -29.96
C CYS A 297 -15.54 0.15 -30.41
N ASN A 298 -14.80 0.68 -31.39
CA ASN A 298 -15.12 1.96 -32.01
C ASN A 298 -16.48 1.88 -32.70
N GLY A 299 -17.50 2.46 -32.07
CA GLY A 299 -18.87 2.48 -32.55
C GLY A 299 -18.97 3.07 -33.96
N ARG A 300 -19.24 2.19 -34.94
CA ARG A 300 -19.40 2.56 -36.35
C ARG A 300 -20.59 3.51 -36.50
N ARG A 301 -20.33 4.81 -36.65
CA ARG A 301 -21.33 5.81 -37.05
C ARG A 301 -22.03 5.33 -38.33
N LYS A 302 -23.31 4.94 -38.24
CA LYS A 302 -24.15 4.81 -39.44
C LYS A 302 -24.41 6.21 -39.98
N ARG A 303 -23.98 6.46 -41.22
CA ARG A 303 -24.58 7.50 -42.06
C ARG A 303 -25.77 6.87 -42.77
N MET A 304 -26.97 7.35 -42.46
CA MET A 304 -28.13 7.55 -43.34
C MET A 304 -29.22 8.22 -42.52
#